data_AF-A0A521SRL4-F1
#
_entry.id   AF-A0A521SRL4-F1
#
_cell.length_a   1.000
_cell.length_b   1.000
_cell.length_c   1.000
_cell.angle_alpha   90.00
_cell.angle_beta   90.00
_cell.angle_gamma   90.00
#
_symmetry.space_group_name_H-M   'P 1'
#
loop_
_entity.id
_entity.type
_entity.pdbx_description
1 polymer ?
#
loop_
_entity_poly.entity_id
_entity_poly.type
_entity_poly.pdbx_seq_one_letter_code
_entity_poly.pdbx_strand_id
1 'polypeptide(L)'
;MKELVRLLNRATLFLVLFCSLLILSAPSPAQEKVKLKEVKIQGNLRVEEDGIRLHLKTRPGDLLDQAAVDQDVKSIYRMGFFDDVRAELSPEGVLTYMVKEKPYIRELKIQGNAQLSKEKIEAALGVAPRTILDR
;
A
#
# COMPACT_ATOMS: atom_id res chain seq x y z
N MET A 1 45.54 11.26 48.11
CA MET A 1 44.78 11.93 47.04
C MET A 1 44.59 11.09 45.77
N LYS A 2 45.62 10.41 45.22
CA LYS A 2 45.49 9.62 43.96
C LYS A 2 44.50 8.43 44.04
N GLU A 3 44.41 7.74 45.18
CA GLU A 3 43.45 6.63 45.39
C GLU A 3 41.98 7.10 45.44
N LEU A 4 41.72 8.26 46.06
CA LEU A 4 40.38 8.87 46.10
C LEU A 4 39.88 9.23 44.69
N VAL A 5 40.77 9.73 43.83
CA VAL A 5 40.44 10.06 42.43
C VAL A 5 40.15 8.79 41.61
N ARG A 6 40.87 7.69 41.85
CA ARG A 6 40.63 6.39 41.18
C ARG A 6 39.30 5.77 41.58
N LEU A 7 38.92 5.87 42.86
CA LEU A 7 37.64 5.40 43.37
C LEU A 7 36.47 6.22 42.82
N LEU A 8 36.64 7.55 42.72
CA LEU A 8 35.63 8.44 42.13
C LEU A 8 35.41 8.13 40.64
N ASN A 9 36.48 7.86 39.88
CA ASN A 9 36.39 7.53 38.46
C ASN A 9 35.74 6.15 38.17
N ARG A 10 35.93 5.19 39.08
CA ARG A 10 35.28 3.87 39.00
C ARG A 10 33.78 4.00 39.31
N ALA A 11 33.43 4.77 40.33
CA ALA A 11 32.04 5.04 40.66
C ALA A 11 31.31 5.78 39.53
N THR A 12 31.94 6.76 38.87
CA THR A 12 31.36 7.41 37.69
C THR A 12 31.27 6.48 36.49
N LEU A 13 32.25 5.60 36.24
CA LEU A 13 32.14 4.59 35.18
C LEU A 13 30.97 3.62 35.43
N PHE A 14 30.81 3.15 36.67
CA PHE A 14 29.70 2.28 37.05
C PHE A 14 28.35 2.99 36.97
N LEU A 15 28.27 4.26 37.38
CA LEU A 15 27.05 5.07 37.30
C LEU A 15 26.63 5.31 35.85
N VAL A 16 27.58 5.63 34.96
CA VAL A 16 27.31 5.84 33.52
C VAL A 16 26.90 4.53 32.85
N LEU A 17 27.52 3.40 33.21
CA LEU A 17 27.16 2.08 32.67
C LEU A 17 25.80 1.59 33.18
N PHE A 18 25.43 1.92 34.42
CA PHE A 18 24.11 1.60 34.98
C PHE A 18 23.02 2.50 34.37
N CYS A 19 23.32 3.77 34.11
CA CYS A 19 22.40 4.71 33.45
C CYS A 19 22.19 4.36 31.97
N SER A 20 23.22 3.89 31.25
CA SER A 20 23.07 3.48 29.85
C SER A 20 22.25 2.20 29.68
N LEU A 21 22.27 1.30 30.68
CA LEU A 21 21.43 0.09 30.69
C LEU A 21 19.94 0.40 30.89
N LEU A 22 19.60 1.51 31.57
CA LEU A 22 18.21 1.91 31.84
C LEU A 22 17.52 2.57 30.63
N ILE A 23 18.28 3.13 29.68
CA ILE A 23 17.74 3.82 28.50
C ILE A 23 17.26 2.81 27.42
N LEU A 24 17.76 1.57 27.45
CA LEU A 24 17.41 0.55 26.44
C LEU A 24 16.04 -0.13 26.67
N SER A 25 15.42 0.11 27.83
CA SER A 25 14.12 -0.44 28.23
C SER A 25 12.97 0.57 28.08
N ALA A 26 13.01 1.40 27.04
CA ALA A 26 11.86 2.23 26.70
C ALA A 26 10.71 1.33 26.24
N PRO A 27 9.50 1.43 26.84
CA PRO A 27 8.34 0.70 26.34
C PRO A 27 8.03 1.19 24.92
N SER A 28 8.06 0.27 23.95
CA SER A 28 7.55 0.55 22.61
C SER A 28 6.09 0.98 22.73
N PRO A 29 5.63 2.00 21.97
CA PRO A 29 4.21 2.32 21.95
C PRO A 29 3.43 1.07 21.57
N ALA A 30 2.55 0.62 22.45
CA ALA A 30 1.64 -0.46 22.17
C ALA A 30 0.71 0.01 21.05
N GLN A 31 0.89 -0.53 19.85
CA GLN A 31 0.03 -0.22 18.72
C GLN A 31 -1.37 -0.73 19.07
N GLU A 32 -2.29 0.21 19.26
CA GLU A 32 -3.67 -0.09 19.61
C GLU A 32 -4.25 -0.97 18.51
N LYS A 33 -4.68 -2.18 18.88
CA LYS A 33 -5.17 -3.18 17.92
C LYS A 33 -6.55 -2.74 17.43
N VAL A 34 -6.58 -1.95 16.36
CA VAL A 34 -7.83 -1.48 15.75
C VAL A 34 -8.57 -2.66 15.14
N LYS A 35 -9.85 -2.83 15.48
CA LYS A 35 -10.71 -3.86 14.89
C LYS A 35 -11.47 -3.27 13.70
N LEU A 36 -11.42 -3.93 12.56
CA LEU A 36 -12.11 -3.50 11.35
C LEU A 36 -13.61 -3.69 11.53
N LYS A 37 -14.39 -2.62 11.42
CA LYS A 37 -15.86 -2.70 11.45
C LYS A 37 -16.40 -3.08 10.08
N GLU A 38 -15.78 -2.57 9.02
CA GLU A 38 -16.25 -2.73 7.66
C GLU A 38 -15.07 -2.63 6.68
N VAL A 39 -15.18 -3.32 5.53
CA VAL A 39 -14.22 -3.27 4.43
C VAL A 39 -14.96 -2.89 3.14
N LYS A 40 -14.65 -1.71 2.61
CA LYS A 40 -15.24 -1.11 1.41
C LYS A 40 -14.27 -1.09 0.25
N ILE A 41 -14.80 -1.11 -0.95
CA ILE A 41 -14.06 -0.89 -2.19
C ILE A 41 -14.75 0.28 -2.90
N GLN A 42 -13.98 1.23 -3.42
CA GLN A 42 -14.50 2.43 -4.08
C GLN A 42 -13.70 2.78 -5.32
N GLY A 43 -14.38 3.32 -6.33
CA GLY A 43 -13.76 3.79 -7.59
C GLY A 43 -13.72 2.73 -8.69
N ASN A 44 -14.20 1.52 -8.43
CA ASN A 44 -14.52 0.54 -9.47
C ASN A 44 -15.80 0.97 -10.22
N LEU A 45 -15.79 0.80 -11.54
CA LEU A 45 -16.85 1.19 -12.46
C LEU A 45 -17.27 0.01 -13.33
N ARG A 46 -16.32 -0.74 -13.88
CA ARG A 46 -16.55 -1.89 -14.76
C ARG A 46 -16.18 -3.20 -14.08
N VAL A 47 -15.20 -3.19 -13.18
CA VAL A 47 -14.81 -4.37 -12.41
C VAL A 47 -15.80 -4.53 -11.25
N GLU A 48 -16.41 -5.71 -11.16
CA GLU A 48 -17.37 -6.01 -10.11
C GLU A 48 -16.69 -6.03 -8.73
N GLU A 49 -17.35 -5.43 -7.74
CA GLU A 49 -16.82 -5.34 -6.38
C GLU A 49 -16.56 -6.72 -5.76
N ASP A 50 -17.48 -7.67 -5.96
CA ASP A 50 -17.33 -9.04 -5.47
C ASP A 50 -16.11 -9.73 -6.08
N GLY A 51 -15.82 -9.47 -7.35
CA GLY A 51 -14.61 -9.95 -8.02
C GLY A 51 -13.34 -9.42 -7.35
N ILE A 52 -13.30 -8.13 -7.01
CA ILE A 52 -12.17 -7.52 -6.28
C ILE A 52 -12.06 -8.12 -4.88
N ARG A 53 -13.20 -8.33 -4.20
CA ARG A 53 -13.26 -8.85 -2.82
C ARG A 53 -12.65 -10.25 -2.67
N LEU A 54 -12.71 -11.08 -3.71
CA LEU A 54 -12.05 -12.40 -3.75
C LEU A 54 -10.51 -12.32 -3.63
N HIS A 55 -9.92 -11.18 -3.99
CA HIS A 55 -8.47 -10.95 -3.94
C HIS A 55 -7.99 -10.37 -2.59
N LEU A 56 -8.91 -10.00 -1.70
CA LEU A 56 -8.60 -9.46 -0.38
C LEU A 56 -8.43 -10.58 0.64
N LYS A 57 -7.54 -10.39 1.61
CA LYS A 57 -7.39 -11.18 2.83
C LYS A 57 -8.10 -10.54 4.01
N THR A 58 -8.11 -9.22 4.08
CA THR A 58 -8.79 -8.46 5.14
C THR A 58 -10.30 -8.66 5.08
N ARG A 59 -10.92 -8.84 6.25
CA ARG A 59 -12.37 -9.01 6.41
C ARG A 59 -12.92 -8.11 7.53
N PRO A 60 -14.21 -7.74 7.47
CA PRO A 60 -14.88 -7.14 8.62
C PRO A 60 -14.76 -8.03 9.85
N GLY A 61 -14.41 -7.44 10.99
CA GLY A 61 -14.18 -8.14 12.25
C GLY A 61 -12.71 -8.49 12.53
N ASP A 62 -11.82 -8.45 11.53
CA ASP A 62 -10.40 -8.71 11.72
C ASP A 62 -9.73 -7.61 12.55
N LEU A 63 -8.61 -7.95 13.18
CA LEU A 63 -7.69 -6.94 13.69
C LEU A 63 -6.90 -6.36 12.52
N LEU A 64 -6.70 -5.05 12.53
CA LEU A 64 -5.92 -4.35 11.52
C LEU A 64 -4.49 -4.91 11.50
N ASP A 65 -4.15 -5.53 10.37
CA ASP A 65 -2.80 -5.97 10.04
C ASP A 65 -2.33 -5.21 8.80
N GLN A 66 -1.36 -4.31 8.98
CA GLN A 66 -0.81 -3.52 7.87
C GLN A 66 -0.17 -4.40 6.80
N ALA A 67 0.45 -5.53 7.17
CA ALA A 67 1.03 -6.44 6.20
C ALA A 67 -0.03 -7.11 5.33
N ALA A 68 -1.20 -7.43 5.90
CA ALA A 68 -2.35 -7.93 5.16
C ALA A 68 -2.91 -6.85 4.22
N VAL A 69 -3.05 -5.61 4.69
CA VAL A 69 -3.50 -4.48 3.85
C VAL A 69 -2.57 -4.26 2.67
N ASP A 70 -1.25 -4.27 2.88
CA ASP A 70 -0.26 -4.12 1.80
C ASP A 70 -0.32 -5.27 0.80
N GLN A 71 -0.57 -6.49 1.27
CA GLN A 71 -0.74 -7.65 0.40
C GLN A 71 -2.01 -7.53 -0.45
N ASP A 72 -3.09 -7.03 0.14
CA ASP A 72 -4.35 -6.80 -0.55
C ASP A 72 -4.22 -5.72 -1.63
N VAL A 73 -3.59 -4.58 -1.31
CA VAL A 73 -3.28 -3.53 -2.30
C VAL A 73 -2.49 -4.10 -3.48
N LYS A 74 -1.44 -4.89 -3.20
CA LYS A 74 -0.64 -5.56 -4.24
C LYS A 74 -1.47 -6.58 -5.03
N SER A 75 -2.37 -7.30 -4.38
CA SER A 75 -3.24 -8.31 -5.00
C SER A 75 -4.20 -7.66 -6.00
N ILE A 76 -4.86 -6.58 -5.59
CA ILE A 76 -5.75 -5.78 -6.44
C ILE A 76 -4.97 -5.18 -7.61
N TYR A 77 -3.79 -4.60 -7.36
CA TYR A 77 -2.97 -4.01 -8.42
C TYR A 77 -2.55 -5.06 -9.47
N ARG A 78 -2.19 -6.28 -9.04
CA ARG A 78 -1.84 -7.40 -9.93
C ARG A 78 -3.00 -7.92 -10.78
N MET A 79 -4.25 -7.55 -10.49
CA MET A 79 -5.37 -7.85 -11.39
C MET A 79 -5.20 -7.16 -12.76
N GLY A 80 -4.39 -6.09 -12.85
CA GLY A 80 -4.08 -5.40 -14.09
C GLY A 80 -5.18 -4.47 -14.60
N PHE A 81 -6.28 -4.31 -13.85
CA PHE A 81 -7.41 -3.45 -14.23
C PHE A 81 -7.31 -2.01 -13.71
N PHE A 82 -6.37 -1.72 -12.82
CA PHE A 82 -6.29 -0.46 -12.09
C PHE A 82 -4.95 0.24 -12.31
N ASP A 83 -4.97 1.56 -12.48
CA ASP A 83 -3.77 2.42 -12.54
C ASP A 83 -3.26 2.79 -11.15
N ASP A 84 -4.16 2.88 -10.16
CA ASP A 84 -3.83 3.23 -8.79
C ASP A 84 -4.72 2.46 -7.81
N VAL A 85 -4.13 2.05 -6.69
CA VAL A 85 -4.79 1.30 -5.61
C VAL A 85 -4.24 1.81 -4.28
N ARG A 86 -5.12 2.29 -3.41
CA ARG A 86 -4.78 2.81 -2.08
C ARG A 86 -5.71 2.24 -1.03
N ALA A 87 -5.24 2.19 0.21
CA ALA A 87 -6.04 1.79 1.35
C ALA A 87 -6.07 2.93 2.38
N GLU A 88 -7.26 3.28 2.84
CA GLU A 88 -7.49 4.31 3.85
C GLU A 88 -8.33 3.73 4.99
N LEU A 89 -7.90 3.96 6.23
CA LEU A 89 -8.63 3.55 7.42
C LEU A 89 -9.28 4.77 8.05
N SER A 90 -10.60 4.73 8.21
CA SER A 90 -11.34 5.78 8.89
C SER A 90 -11.19 5.70 10.41
N PRO A 91 -11.36 6.81 11.16
CA PRO A 91 -11.38 6.80 12.62
C PRO A 91 -12.44 5.85 13.23
N GLU A 92 -13.51 5.59 12.48
CA GLU A 92 -14.58 4.69 12.88
C GLU A 92 -14.22 3.21 12.68
N GLY A 93 -13.06 2.89 12.09
CA GLY A 93 -12.60 1.52 11.83
C GLY A 93 -13.09 0.95 10.49
N VAL A 94 -13.42 1.80 9.51
CA VAL A 94 -13.78 1.39 8.15
C VAL A 94 -12.54 1.41 7.27
N LEU A 95 -12.15 0.26 6.74
CA LEU A 95 -11.05 0.15 5.79
C LEU A 95 -11.60 0.27 4.36
N THR A 96 -11.14 1.26 3.61
CA THR A 96 -11.59 1.52 2.23
C THR A 96 -10.44 1.33 1.26
N TYR A 97 -10.60 0.41 0.32
CA TYR A 97 -9.72 0.25 -0.83
C TYR A 97 -10.20 1.16 -1.97
N MET A 98 -9.47 2.24 -2.21
CA MET A 98 -9.72 3.16 -3.30
C MET A 98 -8.97 2.69 -4.55
N VAL A 99 -9.69 2.44 -5.63
CA VAL A 99 -9.12 1.99 -6.90
C VAL A 99 -9.42 2.98 -8.00
N LYS A 100 -8.49 3.11 -8.96
CA LYS A 100 -8.68 3.90 -10.18
C LYS A 100 -8.56 2.96 -11.37
N GLU A 101 -9.68 2.64 -12.02
CA GLU A 101 -9.68 1.77 -13.19
C GLU A 101 -8.90 2.36 -14.36
N LYS A 102 -8.20 1.48 -15.08
CA LYS A 102 -7.56 1.80 -16.35
C LYS A 102 -8.62 2.22 -17.38
N PRO A 103 -8.32 3.22 -18.22
CA PRO A 103 -9.24 3.64 -19.26
C PRO A 103 -9.46 2.52 -20.29
N TYR A 104 -10.72 2.35 -20.70
CA TYR A 104 -11.12 1.37 -21.70
C TYR A 104 -11.30 2.02 -23.07
N ILE A 105 -10.63 1.52 -24.11
CA ILE A 105 -10.67 2.09 -25.45
C ILE A 105 -11.95 1.62 -26.17
N ARG A 106 -12.94 2.51 -26.29
CA ARG A 106 -14.19 2.21 -27.01
C ARG A 106 -13.99 2.20 -28.53
N GLU A 107 -13.28 3.20 -29.04
CA GLU A 107 -13.05 3.39 -30.47
C GLU A 107 -11.68 4.04 -30.68
N LEU A 108 -10.97 3.62 -31.73
CA LEU A 108 -9.72 4.23 -32.18
C LEU A 108 -9.94 4.82 -33.57
N LYS A 109 -9.88 6.16 -33.68
CA LYS A 109 -9.96 6.88 -34.96
C LYS A 109 -8.57 7.35 -35.37
N ILE A 110 -8.10 6.88 -36.52
CA ILE A 110 -6.84 7.31 -37.14
C ILE A 110 -7.21 8.17 -38.36
N GLN A 111 -6.65 9.37 -38.43
CA GLN A 111 -6.87 10.33 -39.51
C GLN A 111 -5.54 10.79 -40.09
N GLY A 112 -5.52 11.11 -41.39
CA GLY A 112 -4.33 11.65 -42.07
C GLY A 112 -3.23 10.63 -42.41
N ASN A 113 -3.49 9.32 -42.31
CA ASN A 113 -2.51 8.26 -42.53
C ASN A 113 -2.32 7.88 -44.02
N ALA A 114 -2.12 8.85 -44.90
CA ALA A 114 -2.04 8.61 -46.35
C ALA A 114 -0.86 7.71 -46.78
N GLN A 115 0.24 7.70 -46.02
CA GLN A 115 1.49 6.98 -46.35
C GLN A 115 1.71 5.71 -45.51
N LEU A 116 0.86 5.46 -44.51
CA LEU A 116 1.01 4.36 -43.57
C LEU A 116 -0.32 3.64 -43.39
N SER A 117 -0.31 2.32 -43.53
CA SER A 117 -1.50 1.51 -43.30
C SER A 117 -1.91 1.58 -41.84
N LYS A 118 -3.22 1.48 -41.60
CA LYS A 118 -3.81 1.58 -40.25
C LYS A 118 -3.23 0.51 -39.32
N GLU A 119 -3.01 -0.69 -39.86
CA GLU A 119 -2.48 -1.84 -39.14
C GLU A 119 -1.05 -1.60 -38.63
N LYS A 120 -0.20 -0.93 -39.43
CA LYS A 120 1.16 -0.57 -39.03
C LYS A 120 1.16 0.44 -37.88
N ILE A 121 0.20 1.38 -37.90
CA ILE A 121 0.06 2.40 -36.86
C ILE A 121 -0.45 1.77 -35.57
N GLU A 122 -1.48 0.92 -35.65
CA GLU A 122 -2.02 0.18 -34.50
C GLU A 122 -0.97 -0.71 -33.84
N ALA A 123 -0.17 -1.43 -34.64
CA ALA A 123 0.92 -2.25 -34.15
C ALA A 123 2.02 -1.43 -33.44
N ALA A 124 2.34 -0.24 -33.95
CA ALA A 124 3.33 0.65 -33.34
C ALA A 124 2.84 1.29 -32.03
N LEU A 125 1.54 1.60 -31.94
CA LEU A 125 0.95 2.20 -30.75
C LEU A 125 0.70 1.18 -29.63
N GLY A 126 0.70 -0.12 -29.93
CA GLY A 126 0.43 -1.18 -28.95
C GLY A 126 -1.01 -1.16 -28.41
N VAL A 127 -1.93 -0.45 -29.09
CA VAL A 127 -3.33 -0.32 -28.68
C VAL A 127 -4.27 -0.88 -29.74
N ALA A 128 -5.19 -1.73 -29.29
CA ALA A 128 -6.27 -2.26 -30.11
C ALA A 128 -7.63 -1.71 -29.63
N PRO A 129 -8.63 -1.58 -30.52
CA PRO A 129 -9.99 -1.29 -30.09
C PRO A 129 -10.49 -2.34 -29.11
N ARG A 130 -11.29 -1.92 -28.12
CA ARG A 130 -11.88 -2.80 -27.09
C ARG A 130 -10.88 -3.40 -26.10
N THR A 131 -9.67 -2.87 -26.00
CA THR A 131 -8.71 -3.26 -24.96
C THR A 131 -8.64 -2.23 -23.84
N ILE A 132 -8.09 -2.67 -22.71
CA ILE A 132 -7.67 -1.80 -21.62
C ILE A 132 -6.43 -1.05 -22.08
N LEU A 133 -6.38 0.27 -21.86
CA LEU A 133 -5.20 1.07 -22.13
C LEU A 133 -4.23 0.91 -20.97
N ASP A 134 -3.06 0.33 -21.25
CA ASP A 134 -1.92 0.32 -20.35
C ASP A 134 -0.95 1.45 -20.78
N ARG A 135 -0.57 2.33 -19.85
CA ARG A 135 0.23 3.54 -20.13
C ARG A 135 1.65 3.44 -19.59
#